data_AF-A0A3D0YU63-F1
#
_entry.id   AF-A0A3D0YU63-F1
#
_cell.length_a   1.000
_cell.length_b   1.000
_cell.length_c   1.000
_cell.angle_alpha   90.00
_cell.angle_beta   90.00
_cell.angle_gamma   90.00
#
_symmetry.space_group_name_H-M   'P 1'
#
loop_
_entity.id
_entity.type
_entity.pdbx_description
1 polymer ?
#
loop_
_entity_poly.entity_id
_entity_poly.type
_entity_poly.pdbx_seq_one_letter_code
_entity_poly.pdbx_strand_id
1 'polypeptide(L)'
;METELQIPRIGDDIYVPAEIFLDHGQDDCRGGLAAVLKVEIRNRGGVNYHIVEVEPFPGVEYNWELSLAPDQAALKARFGSGRAGSDPDHRDQFN
;
A
#
# COMPACT_ATOMS: atom_id res chain seq x y z
N MET A 1 -12.39 -12.10 20.35
CA MET A 1 -11.62 -10.88 20.70
C MET A 1 -11.76 -9.98 19.49
N GLU A 2 -12.52 -8.90 19.61
CA GLU A 2 -12.56 -7.87 18.56
C GLU A 2 -11.18 -7.22 18.56
N THR A 3 -10.35 -7.56 17.59
CA THR A 3 -9.11 -6.82 17.36
C THR A 3 -9.54 -5.45 16.89
N GLU A 4 -9.50 -4.45 17.76
CA GLU A 4 -9.70 -3.06 17.34
C GLU A 4 -8.77 -2.78 16.17
N LEU A 5 -9.35 -2.42 15.03
CA LEU A 5 -8.64 -2.23 13.78
C LEU A 5 -7.86 -0.93 13.90
N GLN A 6 -6.61 -1.03 14.34
CA GLN A 6 -5.76 0.13 14.62
C GLN A 6 -5.49 0.90 13.32
N ILE A 7 -5.94 2.15 13.27
CA ILE A 7 -5.68 3.05 12.14
C ILE A 7 -4.21 3.48 12.22
N PRO A 8 -3.44 3.35 11.12
CA PRO A 8 -2.04 3.75 11.11
C PRO A 8 -1.92 5.27 11.15
N ARG A 9 -0.75 5.76 11.58
CA ARG A 9 -0.41 7.19 11.57
C ARG A 9 0.67 7.45 10.51
N ILE A 10 0.81 8.71 10.13
CA ILE A 10 1.90 9.14 9.27
C ILE A 10 3.24 8.72 9.89
N GLY A 11 4.08 8.06 9.09
CA GLY A 11 5.35 7.48 9.49
C GLY A 11 5.29 6.05 10.05
N ASP A 12 4.10 5.50 10.35
CA ASP A 12 3.98 4.08 10.70
C ASP A 12 4.28 3.21 9.46
N ASP A 13 4.94 2.08 9.68
CA ASP A 13 5.22 1.10 8.63
C ASP A 13 4.05 0.10 8.49
N ILE A 14 3.50 0.00 7.27
CA ILE A 14 2.44 -0.94 6.92
C ILE A 14 2.83 -1.77 5.70
N TYR A 15 2.21 -2.93 5.51
CA TYR A 15 2.40 -3.73 4.32
C TYR A 15 1.43 -3.31 3.22
N VAL A 16 1.94 -3.13 2.00
CA VAL A 16 1.15 -2.87 0.79
C VAL A 16 1.33 -4.00 -0.22
N PRO A 17 0.28 -4.34 -1.00
CA PRO A 17 0.38 -5.34 -2.06
C PRO A 17 1.31 -4.87 -3.19
N ALA A 18 1.71 -5.82 -4.04
CA ALA A 18 2.30 -5.48 -5.32
C ALA A 18 1.16 -5.16 -6.29
N GLU A 19 1.31 -4.10 -7.08
CA GLU A 19 0.39 -3.77 -8.17
C GLU A 19 1.15 -3.94 -9.48
N ILE A 20 0.64 -4.80 -10.36
CA ILE A 20 1.22 -5.10 -11.68
C ILE A 20 0.25 -4.56 -12.71
N PHE A 21 0.69 -3.61 -13.53
CA PHE A 21 -0.11 -3.01 -14.57
C PHE A 21 0.24 -3.64 -15.91
N LEU A 22 -0.66 -4.50 -16.43
CA LEU A 22 -0.43 -5.28 -17.65
C LEU A 22 -0.13 -4.43 -18.89
N ASP A 23 -0.60 -3.18 -18.94
CA ASP A 23 -0.42 -2.26 -20.08
C ASP A 23 0.61 -1.14 -19.80
N HIS A 24 1.14 -1.07 -18.56
CA HIS A 24 2.02 0.01 -18.10
C HIS A 24 3.08 -0.53 -17.11
N GLY A 25 3.92 -1.47 -17.56
CA GLY A 25 4.94 -2.10 -16.70
C GLY A 25 5.97 -1.14 -16.06
N GLN A 26 6.02 0.13 -16.49
CA GLN A 26 6.79 1.17 -15.82
C GLN A 26 6.20 1.58 -14.45
N ASP A 27 4.90 1.35 -14.27
CA ASP A 27 4.16 1.62 -13.04
C ASP A 27 4.08 0.37 -12.13
N ASP A 28 4.77 -0.73 -12.50
CA ASP A 28 4.83 -1.94 -11.68
C ASP A 28 5.46 -1.63 -10.32
N CYS A 29 4.69 -1.89 -9.28
CA CYS A 29 5.03 -1.57 -7.90
C CYS A 29 5.35 -2.87 -7.16
N ARG A 30 6.56 -2.96 -6.58
CA ARG A 30 6.90 -4.07 -5.69
C ARG A 30 6.26 -3.83 -4.32
N GLY A 31 5.32 -4.70 -3.96
CA GLY A 31 4.71 -4.73 -2.63
C GLY A 31 5.71 -5.03 -1.50
N GLY A 32 5.35 -4.67 -0.27
CA GLY A 32 6.23 -4.81 0.89
C GLY A 32 5.91 -3.81 1.99
N LEU A 33 6.85 -3.63 2.91
CA LEU A 33 6.74 -2.68 4.02
C LEU A 33 6.99 -1.24 3.53
N ALA A 34 6.05 -0.35 3.79
CA ALA A 34 6.09 1.05 3.36
C ALA A 34 5.66 1.97 4.49
N ALA A 35 6.31 3.14 4.59
CA ALA A 35 5.92 4.17 5.54
C ALA A 35 4.66 4.89 5.04
N VAL A 36 3.72 5.14 5.95
CA VAL A 36 2.51 5.91 5.66
C VAL A 36 2.87 7.37 5.44
N LEU A 37 2.53 7.88 4.26
CA LEU A 37 2.70 9.27 3.86
C LEU A 37 1.52 10.13 4.33
N LYS A 38 0.30 9.60 4.22
CA LYS A 38 -0.94 10.35 4.51
C LYS A 38 -2.04 9.41 4.96
N VAL A 39 -2.89 9.91 5.86
CA VAL A 39 -4.14 9.26 6.29
C VAL A 39 -5.26 10.29 6.21
N GLU A 40 -6.33 9.96 5.50
CA GLU A 40 -7.48 10.84 5.26
C GLU A 40 -8.78 10.12 5.59
N ILE A 41 -9.68 10.79 6.30
CA ILE A 41 -11.04 10.27 6.55
C ILE A 41 -11.93 10.71 5.40
N ARG A 42 -12.57 9.75 4.74
CA ARG A 42 -13.60 9.98 3.73
C ARG A 42 -14.95 9.45 4.22
N ASN A 43 -16.04 10.04 3.70
CA ASN A 43 -17.41 9.60 3.98
C ASN A 43 -18.08 9.11 2.70
N ARG A 44 -18.73 7.94 2.76
CA ARG A 44 -19.60 7.45 1.69
C ARG A 44 -20.87 6.89 2.28
N GLY A 45 -22.01 7.47 1.93
CA GLY A 45 -23.31 7.01 2.40
C GLY A 45 -23.48 7.07 3.92
N GLY A 46 -22.84 8.05 4.59
CA GLY A 46 -22.90 8.20 6.05
C GLY A 46 -21.88 7.34 6.81
N VAL A 47 -21.10 6.50 6.13
CA VAL A 47 -20.05 5.69 6.73
C VAL A 47 -18.69 6.34 6.47
N ASN A 48 -17.91 6.54 7.54
CA ASN A 48 -16.53 7.01 7.44
C ASN A 48 -15.58 5.84 7.18
N TYR A 49 -14.55 6.05 6.37
CA TYR A 49 -13.46 5.11 6.11
C TYR A 49 -12.14 5.88 5.92
N HIS A 50 -11.02 5.19 6.12
CA HIS A 50 -9.69 5.80 5.99
C HIS A 50 -9.08 5.44 4.65
N ILE A 51 -8.57 6.46 3.98
CA ILE A 51 -7.66 6.33 2.86
C ILE A 51 -6.23 6.52 3.37
N VAL A 52 -5.35 5.62 2.97
CA VAL A 52 -3.93 5.64 3.31
C VAL A 52 -3.12 5.73 2.03
N GLU A 53 -2.14 6.61 2.03
CA GLU A 53 -1.12 6.72 0.98
C GLU A 53 0.25 6.39 1.61
N VAL A 54 1.18 5.83 0.82
CA VAL A 54 2.50 5.42 1.30
C VAL A 54 3.62 6.08 0.50
N GLU A 55 4.78 6.29 1.14
CA GLU A 55 5.91 7.03 0.55
C GLU A 55 6.40 6.48 -0.80
N PRO A 56 6.51 5.15 -1.02
CA PRO A 56 7.00 4.62 -2.29
C PRO A 56 6.04 4.84 -3.47
N PHE A 57 4.75 5.07 -3.18
CA PHE A 57 3.68 5.15 -4.19
C PHE A 57 2.80 6.38 -3.94
N PRO A 58 3.35 7.61 -4.03
CA PRO A 58 2.59 8.82 -3.75
C PRO A 58 1.44 8.98 -4.74
N GLY A 59 0.23 9.28 -4.24
CA GLY A 59 -0.98 9.38 -5.03
C GLY A 59 -1.72 8.05 -5.27
N VAL A 60 -1.15 6.91 -4.85
CA VAL A 60 -1.90 5.63 -4.78
C VAL A 60 -2.64 5.57 -3.46
N GLU A 61 -3.97 5.47 -3.55
CA GLU A 61 -4.87 5.50 -2.41
C GLU A 61 -5.36 4.10 -2.06
N TYR A 62 -5.12 3.68 -0.82
CA TYR A 62 -5.62 2.40 -0.32
C TYR A 62 -6.71 2.60 0.73
N ASN A 63 -7.80 1.84 0.61
CA ASN A 63 -8.79 1.76 1.68
C ASN A 63 -8.24 0.92 2.84
N TRP A 64 -8.11 1.51 4.02
CA TRP A 64 -7.54 0.83 5.18
C TRP A 64 -8.45 -0.31 5.65
N GLU A 65 -9.71 -0.03 5.94
CA GLU A 65 -10.62 -0.99 6.56
C GLU A 65 -11.01 -2.14 5.63
N LEU A 66 -11.23 -1.85 4.34
CA LEU A 66 -11.72 -2.83 3.38
C LEU A 66 -10.60 -3.59 2.66
N SER A 67 -9.40 -3.01 2.54
CA SER A 67 -8.32 -3.59 1.74
C SER A 67 -7.08 -3.90 2.57
N LEU A 68 -6.45 -2.91 3.20
CA LEU A 68 -5.11 -3.12 3.76
C LEU A 68 -5.07 -3.79 5.13
N ALA A 69 -5.95 -3.38 6.05
CA ALA A 69 -6.00 -3.89 7.41
C ALA A 69 -6.21 -5.42 7.49
N PRO A 70 -7.19 -6.02 6.78
CA PRO A 70 -7.38 -7.47 6.86
C PRO A 70 -6.19 -8.26 6.28
N ASP A 71 -5.47 -7.67 5.32
CA ASP A 71 -4.38 -8.34 4.61
C ASP A 71 -3.01 -8.17 5.25
N GLN A 72 -2.85 -7.33 6.29
CA GLN A 72 -1.54 -7.06 6.92
C GLN A 72 -0.79 -8.33 7.33
N ALA A 73 -1.49 -9.32 7.91
CA ALA A 73 -0.88 -10.57 8.32
C ALA A 73 -0.41 -11.41 7.12
N ALA A 74 -1.21 -11.47 6.05
CA ALA A 74 -0.89 -12.20 4.83
C ALA A 74 0.26 -11.54 4.06
N LEU A 75 0.21 -10.21 3.91
CA LEU A 75 1.25 -9.43 3.26
C LEU A 75 2.57 -9.49 4.05
N LYS A 76 2.52 -9.47 5.38
CA LYS A 76 3.70 -9.71 6.24
C LYS A 76 4.30 -11.09 6.00
N ALA A 77 3.49 -12.14 5.95
CA ALA A 77 3.98 -13.49 5.68
C ALA A 77 4.60 -13.59 4.27
N ARG A 78 4.02 -12.90 3.29
CA ARG A 78 4.50 -12.90 1.89
C ARG A 78 5.79 -12.12 1.70
N PHE A 79 5.89 -10.92 2.27
CA PHE A 79 6.99 -9.99 2.01
C PHE A 79 8.03 -9.95 3.12
N GLY A 80 7.74 -10.51 4.29
CA GLY A 80 8.67 -10.55 5.43
C GLY A 80 9.10 -9.15 5.84
N SER A 81 10.41 -8.88 5.81
CA SER A 81 11.00 -7.56 6.08
C SER A 81 11.34 -6.78 4.80
N GLY A 82 10.85 -7.23 3.63
CA GLY A 82 11.09 -6.56 2.35
C GLY A 82 10.40 -5.20 2.29
N ARG A 83 11.13 -4.15 1.91
CA ARG A 83 10.58 -2.81 1.66
C ARG A 83 9.80 -2.81 0.35
N ALA A 84 8.66 -2.12 0.34
CA ALA A 84 8.00 -1.75 -0.90
C ALA A 84 8.85 -0.72 -1.65
N GLY A 85 8.76 -0.73 -2.96
CA GLY A 85 9.49 0.19 -3.81
C GLY A 85 8.92 0.18 -5.22
N SER A 86 9.05 1.30 -5.91
CA SER A 86 8.91 1.32 -7.36
C SER A 86 9.97 0.36 -7.92
N ASP A 87 9.58 -0.53 -8.84
CA ASP A 87 10.52 -1.35 -9.60
C ASP A 87 10.57 -0.79 -11.03
N PRO A 88 11.13 0.42 -11.25
CA PRO A 88 11.22 0.98 -12.58
C PRO A 88 12.10 0.06 -13.42
N ASP A 89 11.50 -0.56 -14.43
CA ASP A 89 12.20 -1.39 -15.40
C ASP A 89 13.18 -0.53 -16.21
N HIS A 90 14.40 -0.37 -15.70
CA HIS A 90 15.52 0.30 -16.39
C HIS A 90 16.21 -0.64 -17.39
N ARG A 91 15.45 -1.47 -18.11
CA ARG A 91 15.99 -2.12 -19.30
C ARG A 91 16.20 -1.04 -20.36
N ASP A 92 17.46 -0.62 -20.51
CA ASP A 92 17.92 0.05 -21.72
C ASP A 92 17.44 -0.79 -22.91
N GLN A 93 16.51 -0.25 -23.72
CA GLN A 93 16.22 -0.84 -25.01
C GLN A 93 17.54 -0.90 -25.77
N PHE A 94 18.03 -2.12 -26.00
CA PHE A 94 19.30 -2.37 -26.69
C PHE A 94 19.32 -1.63 -28.04
N ASN A 95 20.43 -0.91 -28.28
CA ASN A 95 20.85 -0.33 -29.56
C ASN A 95 20.73 -1.31 -30.73
#